data_AF-A0A959UM59-F1
#
_entry.id   AF-A0A959UM59-F1
#
_cell.length_a   1.000
_cell.length_b   1.000
_cell.length_c   1.000
_cell.angle_alpha   90.00
_cell.angle_beta   90.00
_cell.angle_gamma   90.00
#
_symmetry.space_group_name_H-M   'P 1'
#
loop_
_entity.id
_entity.type
_entity.pdbx_description
1 polymer ?
#
loop_
_entity_poly.entity_id
_entity_poly.type
_entity_poly.pdbx_seq_one_letter_code
_entity_poly.pdbx_strand_id
1 'polypeptide(L)'
;MGNYFHGTEMVYDPGKRAFAKELRQRMTRAEVHMWKHALRAGMLKGYGFHRQYPVAGYVADFYCSELSLVIEVDGGIHGIPEQAQHDLVRTKKLEGLGLSVVRFTNERVLFELEQVREELLVLVDRIEKEAGDRSRAIWQDRR
;
A
#
# COMPACT_ATOMS: atom_id res chain seq x y z
N MET A 1 10.47 3.89 24.99
CA MET A 1 10.81 4.21 23.58
C MET A 1 10.89 2.90 22.82
N GLY A 2 9.79 2.46 22.20
CA GLY A 2 9.75 1.21 21.45
C GLY A 2 10.15 1.46 20.00
N ASN A 3 11.26 0.87 19.58
CA ASN A 3 11.69 0.85 18.18
C ASN A 3 10.79 -0.08 17.36
N TYR A 4 9.74 0.46 16.74
CA TYR A 4 8.90 -0.22 15.75
C TYR A 4 9.57 -0.28 14.36
N PHE A 5 10.82 -0.76 14.28
CA PHE A 5 11.57 -0.83 13.02
C PHE A 5 11.62 -2.23 12.38
N HIS A 6 10.74 -3.17 12.77
CA HIS A 6 10.84 -4.57 12.31
C HIS A 6 9.96 -4.95 11.10
N GLY A 7 9.19 -4.01 10.52
CA GLY A 7 8.31 -4.32 9.38
C GLY A 7 8.94 -4.08 8.00
N THR A 8 9.83 -3.09 7.86
CA THR A 8 10.33 -2.63 6.56
C THR A 8 11.48 -3.46 6.00
N GLU A 9 12.40 -3.96 6.84
CA GLU A 9 13.58 -4.68 6.36
C GLU A 9 13.25 -6.05 5.77
N MET A 10 12.18 -6.72 6.21
CA MET A 10 11.82 -8.05 5.70
C MET A 10 11.12 -8.01 4.34
N VAL A 11 10.55 -6.87 3.95
CA VAL A 11 9.73 -6.76 2.73
C VAL A 11 10.39 -5.90 1.65
N TYR A 12 11.32 -5.04 2.02
CA TYR A 12 12.05 -4.20 1.06
C TYR A 12 12.93 -5.05 0.13
N ASP A 13 12.79 -4.83 -1.19
CA ASP A 13 13.62 -5.49 -2.20
C ASP A 13 14.66 -4.53 -2.82
N PRO A 14 15.95 -4.63 -2.45
CA PRO A 14 16.99 -3.75 -3.02
C PRO A 14 17.20 -3.97 -4.52
N GLY A 15 16.91 -5.17 -5.06
CA GLY A 15 17.09 -5.51 -6.47
C GLY A 15 16.20 -4.69 -7.41
N LYS A 16 15.09 -4.14 -6.90
CA LYS A 16 14.17 -3.28 -7.66
C LYS A 16 14.41 -1.79 -7.45
N ARG A 17 15.42 -1.39 -6.67
CA ARG A 17 15.68 0.03 -6.33
C ARG A 17 15.92 0.92 -7.57
N ALA A 18 16.70 0.45 -8.54
CA ALA A 18 16.98 1.20 -9.76
C ALA A 18 15.71 1.39 -10.59
N PHE A 19 14.93 0.32 -10.76
CA PHE A 19 13.65 0.35 -11.48
C PHE A 19 12.63 1.26 -10.79
N ALA A 20 12.51 1.18 -9.46
CA ALA A 20 11.67 2.09 -8.68
C ALA A 20 12.09 3.57 -8.83
N LYS A 21 13.38 3.86 -8.99
CA LYS A 21 13.85 5.24 -9.25
C LYS A 21 13.36 5.75 -10.61
N GLU A 22 13.39 4.92 -11.65
CA GLU A 22 12.85 5.24 -12.97
C GLU A 22 11.33 5.46 -12.92
N LEU A 23 10.60 4.57 -12.24
CA LEU A 23 9.14 4.68 -12.10
C LEU A 23 8.73 5.98 -11.40
N ARG A 24 9.47 6.47 -10.40
CA ARG A 24 9.19 7.78 -9.77
C ARG A 24 9.25 8.97 -10.72
N GLN A 25 9.97 8.83 -11.83
CA GLN A 25 10.06 9.85 -12.88
C GLN A 25 8.97 9.70 -13.93
N ARG A 26 8.32 8.53 -14.00
CA ARG A 26 7.33 8.15 -15.02
C ARG A 26 5.95 7.81 -14.44
N MET A 27 5.66 8.28 -13.24
CA MET A 27 4.36 8.07 -12.59
C MET A 27 3.22 8.56 -13.49
N THR A 28 2.12 7.82 -13.51
CA THR A 28 0.94 8.22 -14.27
C THR A 28 0.30 9.50 -13.70
N ARG A 29 -0.58 10.14 -14.48
CA ARG A 29 -1.33 11.32 -14.00
C ARG A 29 -2.14 11.00 -12.74
N ALA A 30 -2.74 9.82 -12.68
CA ALA A 30 -3.53 9.36 -11.54
C ALA A 30 -2.66 9.18 -10.29
N GLU A 31 -1.53 8.47 -10.40
CA GLU A 31 -0.58 8.33 -9.29
C GLU A 31 -0.06 9.69 -8.80
N VAL A 32 0.32 10.59 -9.72
CA VAL A 32 0.77 11.94 -9.35
C VAL A 32 -0.33 12.71 -8.61
N HIS A 33 -1.58 12.57 -9.06
CA HIS A 33 -2.73 13.22 -8.44
C HIS A 33 -2.99 12.67 -7.02
N MET A 34 -3.08 11.35 -6.86
CA MET A 34 -3.23 10.70 -5.55
C MET A 34 -2.09 11.08 -4.60
N TRP A 35 -0.84 11.04 -5.07
CA TRP A 35 0.31 11.42 -4.26
C TRP A 35 0.20 12.85 -3.74
N LYS A 36 -0.09 13.81 -4.63
CA LYS A 36 -0.10 15.23 -4.29
C LYS A 36 -1.24 15.63 -3.37
N HIS A 37 -2.41 14.99 -3.53
CA HIS A 37 -3.66 15.46 -2.95
C HIS A 37 -4.22 14.55 -1.85
N ALA A 38 -3.75 13.31 -1.70
CA ALA A 38 -4.24 12.40 -0.67
C ALA A 38 -3.15 11.83 0.25
N LEU A 39 -1.94 11.52 -0.26
CA LEU A 39 -0.99 10.67 0.47
C LEU A 39 0.26 11.37 1.00
N ARG A 40 0.77 12.42 0.32
CA ARG A 40 2.04 13.04 0.71
C ARG A 40 1.94 13.70 2.09
N ALA A 41 3.08 13.80 2.78
CA ALA A 41 3.23 14.60 4.01
C ALA A 41 2.18 14.33 5.11
N GLY A 42 1.77 13.07 5.27
CA GLY A 42 0.84 12.68 6.34
C GLY A 42 -0.60 13.14 6.11
N MET A 43 -0.99 13.50 4.88
CA MET A 43 -2.35 13.95 4.57
C MET A 43 -3.44 12.90 4.89
N LEU A 44 -3.08 11.62 4.92
CA LEU A 44 -3.96 10.54 5.35
C LEU A 44 -3.67 10.18 6.82
N LYS A 45 -4.41 10.81 7.74
CA LYS A 45 -4.34 10.60 9.21
C LYS A 45 -2.92 10.68 9.82
N GLY A 46 -1.99 11.39 9.18
CA GLY A 46 -0.61 11.52 9.65
C GLY A 46 0.35 10.42 9.20
N TYR A 47 -0.13 9.37 8.51
CA TYR A 47 0.69 8.24 8.10
C TYR A 47 1.65 8.56 6.96
N GLY A 48 2.87 8.02 7.05
CA GLY A 48 3.90 8.16 6.03
C GLY A 48 3.71 7.19 4.87
N PHE A 49 3.52 7.72 3.65
CA PHE A 49 3.50 6.93 2.42
C PHE A 49 4.77 7.12 1.59
N HIS A 50 5.26 6.02 1.02
CA HIS A 50 6.33 5.99 0.03
C HIS A 50 5.75 5.68 -1.34
N ARG A 51 6.12 6.47 -2.35
CA ARG A 51 5.75 6.22 -3.75
C ARG A 51 6.75 5.33 -4.48
N GLN A 52 6.26 4.43 -5.33
CA GLN A 52 7.04 3.49 -6.13
C GLN A 52 8.03 2.72 -5.25
N TYR A 53 7.50 1.93 -4.31
CA TYR A 53 8.27 1.27 -3.26
C TYR A 53 8.59 -0.20 -3.62
N PRO A 54 9.87 -0.58 -3.65
CA PRO A 54 10.27 -1.99 -3.81
C PRO A 54 9.75 -2.87 -2.67
N VAL A 55 8.92 -3.86 -3.02
CA VAL A 55 8.24 -4.73 -2.06
C VAL A 55 8.21 -6.17 -2.60
N ALA A 56 8.87 -7.09 -1.90
CA ALA A 56 8.80 -8.53 -2.13
C ALA A 56 8.99 -9.00 -3.60
N GLY A 57 9.91 -8.40 -4.37
CA GLY A 57 10.10 -8.73 -5.80
C GLY A 57 9.32 -7.86 -6.78
N TYR A 58 8.51 -6.92 -6.29
CA TYR A 58 7.66 -6.01 -7.06
C TYR A 58 7.96 -4.55 -6.71
N VAL A 59 7.31 -3.63 -7.41
CA VAL A 59 7.27 -2.21 -7.04
C VAL A 59 5.80 -1.83 -6.88
N ALA A 60 5.41 -1.45 -5.66
CA ALA A 60 4.08 -0.93 -5.37
C ALA A 60 4.01 0.56 -5.66
N ASP A 61 2.88 1.05 -6.17
CA ASP A 61 2.69 2.48 -6.44
C ASP A 61 2.78 3.32 -5.17
N PHE A 62 2.14 2.87 -4.08
CA PHE A 62 2.31 3.44 -2.75
C PHE A 62 2.41 2.37 -1.66
N TYR A 63 3.22 2.66 -0.64
CA TYR A 63 3.41 1.80 0.51
C TYR A 63 3.47 2.60 1.81
N CYS A 64 2.77 2.14 2.84
CA CYS A 64 2.87 2.64 4.22
C CYS A 64 3.30 1.51 5.15
N SER A 65 4.49 1.66 5.75
CA SER A 65 5.04 0.66 6.67
C SER A 65 4.29 0.56 7.99
N GLU A 66 3.81 1.70 8.50
CA GLU A 66 3.08 1.78 9.78
C GLU A 66 1.76 1.00 9.73
N LEU A 67 1.14 0.99 8.55
CA LEU A 67 -0.13 0.30 8.30
C LEU A 67 0.06 -1.07 7.64
N SER A 68 1.28 -1.44 7.24
CA SER A 68 1.52 -2.60 6.37
C SER A 68 0.60 -2.58 5.13
N LEU A 69 0.44 -1.41 4.51
CA LEU A 69 -0.54 -1.16 3.46
C LEU A 69 0.13 -0.85 2.12
N VAL A 70 -0.33 -1.53 1.08
CA VAL A 70 -0.01 -1.29 -0.32
C VAL A 70 -1.24 -0.71 -1.03
N ILE A 71 -1.03 0.37 -1.77
CA ILE A 71 -2.05 0.96 -2.66
C ILE A 71 -1.52 0.90 -4.08
N GLU A 72 -2.29 0.30 -4.98
CA GLU A 72 -2.01 0.25 -6.41
C GLU A 72 -3.00 1.15 -7.15
N VAL A 73 -2.51 1.95 -8.10
CA VAL A 73 -3.32 2.82 -8.95
C VAL A 73 -3.17 2.30 -10.38
N ASP A 74 -4.17 1.53 -10.81
CA ASP A 74 -4.10 0.83 -12.08
C ASP A 74 -5.31 1.17 -12.95
N GLY A 75 -5.06 1.60 -14.19
CA GLY A 75 -6.08 1.78 -15.21
C GLY A 75 -6.49 0.44 -15.79
N GLY A 76 -7.26 -0.33 -15.01
CA GLY A 76 -7.90 -1.60 -15.32
C GLY A 76 -7.41 -2.33 -16.58
N ILE A 77 -6.70 -3.45 -16.40
CA ILE A 77 -6.59 -4.45 -17.47
C ILE A 77 -7.73 -5.45 -17.28
N HIS A 78 -8.94 -5.03 -17.62
CA HIS A 78 -10.04 -5.98 -17.81
C HIS A 78 -9.71 -6.88 -19.00
N GLY A 79 -9.52 -8.19 -18.75
CA GLY A 79 -9.75 -9.21 -19.77
C GLY A 79 -8.54 -9.94 -20.37
N ILE A 80 -7.33 -9.81 -19.82
CA ILE A 80 -6.20 -10.69 -20.21
C ILE A 80 -6.01 -11.75 -19.11
N PRO A 81 -6.34 -13.02 -19.36
CA PRO A 81 -6.28 -14.10 -18.35
C PRO A 81 -4.91 -14.26 -17.70
N GLU A 82 -3.83 -14.09 -18.45
CA GLU A 82 -2.46 -14.21 -17.98
C GLU A 82 -2.09 -13.11 -16.98
N GLN A 83 -2.55 -11.87 -17.21
CA GLN A 83 -2.37 -10.75 -16.27
C GLN A 83 -3.15 -10.99 -14.97
N ALA A 84 -4.37 -11.53 -15.06
CA ALA A 84 -5.19 -11.81 -13.89
C ALA A 84 -4.56 -12.86 -12.96
N GLN A 85 -3.93 -13.90 -13.54
CA GLN A 85 -3.19 -14.88 -12.75
C GLN A 85 -1.95 -14.27 -12.09
N HIS A 86 -1.20 -13.44 -12.82
CA HIS A 86 -0.02 -12.78 -12.27
C HIS A 86 -0.40 -11.82 -11.12
N ASP A 87 -1.49 -11.07 -11.27
CA ASP A 87 -2.03 -10.19 -10.22
C ASP A 87 -2.51 -10.98 -9.00
N LEU A 88 -3.19 -12.11 -9.20
CA LEU A 88 -3.61 -12.96 -8.08
C LEU A 88 -2.42 -13.51 -7.28
N VAL A 89 -1.37 -13.97 -7.99
CA VAL A 89 -0.14 -14.46 -7.35
C VAL A 89 0.57 -13.34 -6.59
N ARG A 90 0.63 -12.14 -7.18
CA ARG A 90 1.20 -10.95 -6.54
C ARG A 90 0.44 -10.61 -5.25
N THR A 91 -0.88 -10.48 -5.32
CA THR A 91 -1.72 -10.14 -4.17
C THR A 91 -1.56 -11.18 -3.06
N LYS A 92 -1.70 -12.47 -3.37
CA LYS A 92 -1.52 -13.54 -2.37
C LYS A 92 -0.14 -13.52 -1.72
N LYS A 93 0.91 -13.23 -2.48
CA LYS A 93 2.26 -13.15 -1.94
C LYS A 93 2.42 -11.96 -0.99
N LEU A 94 1.87 -10.79 -1.33
CA LEU A 94 1.92 -9.62 -0.46
C LEU A 94 1.08 -9.83 0.81
N GLU A 95 -0.13 -10.38 0.67
CA GLU A 95 -1.00 -10.72 1.81
C GLU A 95 -0.37 -11.78 2.72
N GLY A 96 0.31 -12.78 2.16
CA GLY A 96 1.07 -13.78 2.92
C GLY A 96 2.22 -13.20 3.74
N LEU A 97 2.69 -11.98 3.42
CA LEU A 97 3.67 -11.21 4.18
C LEU A 97 3.02 -10.29 5.23
N GLY A 98 1.71 -10.39 5.42
CA GLY A 98 0.95 -9.57 6.36
C GLY A 98 0.60 -8.18 5.82
N LEU A 99 0.74 -7.95 4.50
CA LEU A 99 0.37 -6.68 3.89
C LEU A 99 -1.11 -6.66 3.49
N SER A 100 -1.77 -5.54 3.79
CA SER A 100 -3.05 -5.21 3.16
C SER A 100 -2.81 -4.62 1.77
N VAL A 101 -3.58 -5.03 0.77
CA VAL A 101 -3.49 -4.51 -0.60
C VAL A 101 -4.85 -3.94 -1.02
N VAL A 102 -4.86 -2.70 -1.52
CA VAL A 102 -6.04 -2.07 -2.12
C VAL A 102 -5.70 -1.50 -3.49
N ARG A 103 -6.65 -1.54 -4.44
CA ARG A 103 -6.46 -1.06 -5.81
C ARG A 103 -7.56 -0.08 -6.20
N PHE A 104 -7.18 1.01 -6.84
CA PHE A 104 -8.10 2.00 -7.41
C PHE A 104 -7.86 2.16 -8.90
N THR A 105 -8.93 2.44 -9.66
CA THR A 105 -8.76 2.74 -11.08
C THR A 105 -8.28 4.15 -11.32
N ASN A 106 -7.59 4.37 -12.44
CA ASN A 106 -7.16 5.70 -12.85
C ASN A 106 -8.31 6.70 -12.87
N GLU A 107 -9.49 6.31 -13.36
CA GLU A 107 -10.67 7.14 -13.44
C GLU A 107 -11.15 7.55 -12.04
N ARG A 108 -11.26 6.59 -11.11
CA ARG A 108 -11.66 6.89 -9.73
C ARG A 108 -10.67 7.83 -9.07
N VAL A 109 -9.37 7.61 -9.25
CA VAL A 109 -8.35 8.49 -8.67
C VAL A 109 -8.41 9.90 -9.28
N LEU A 110 -8.68 10.04 -10.57
CA LEU A 110 -8.70 11.33 -11.25
C LEU A 110 -10.00 12.12 -11.05
N PHE A 111 -11.13 11.44 -10.90
CA PHE A 111 -12.46 12.07 -10.93
C PHE A 111 -13.26 11.92 -9.63
N GLU A 112 -12.86 10.98 -8.76
CA GLU A 112 -13.57 10.61 -7.52
C GLU A 112 -12.60 10.56 -6.32
N LEU A 113 -11.58 11.44 -6.30
CA LEU A 113 -10.50 11.37 -5.32
C LEU A 113 -11.01 11.46 -3.87
N GLU A 114 -12.05 12.24 -3.60
CA GLU A 114 -12.62 12.34 -2.24
C GLU A 114 -13.25 11.02 -1.79
N GLN A 115 -13.99 10.33 -2.68
CA GLN A 115 -14.55 9.01 -2.37
C GLN A 115 -13.43 7.97 -2.15
N VAL A 116 -12.39 8.00 -2.99
CA VAL A 116 -11.19 7.17 -2.80
C VAL A 116 -10.54 7.44 -1.44
N ARG A 117 -10.48 8.70 -1.02
CA ARG A 117 -9.93 9.11 0.27
C ARG A 117 -10.80 8.63 1.44
N GLU A 118 -12.12 8.70 1.32
CA GLU A 118 -13.05 8.16 2.33
C GLU A 118 -12.89 6.64 2.48
N GLU A 119 -12.80 5.90 1.38
CA GLU A 119 -12.53 4.45 1.40
C GLU A 119 -11.20 4.13 2.08
N LEU A 120 -10.16 4.90 1.80
CA LEU A 120 -8.86 4.77 2.47
C LEU A 120 -8.96 5.05 3.97
N LEU A 121 -9.72 6.07 4.39
CA LEU A 121 -9.91 6.37 5.82
C LEU A 121 -10.59 5.21 6.55
N VAL A 122 -11.66 4.66 5.97
CA VAL A 122 -12.36 3.49 6.52
C VAL A 122 -11.42 2.28 6.64
N LEU A 123 -10.59 2.04 5.60
CA LEU A 123 -9.59 0.98 5.61
C LEU A 123 -8.55 1.17 6.73
N VAL A 124 -8.02 2.39 6.87
CA VAL A 124 -7.05 2.73 7.92
C VAL A 124 -7.66 2.51 9.30
N ASP A 125 -8.88 2.96 9.55
CA ASP A 125 -9.57 2.75 10.82
C ASP A 125 -9.75 1.26 11.14
N ARG A 126 -10.00 0.43 10.13
CA ARG A 126 -10.08 -1.03 10.29
C ARG A 126 -8.72 -1.62 10.67
N ILE A 127 -7.66 -1.24 9.96
CA ILE A 127 -6.28 -1.72 10.24
C ILE A 127 -5.86 -1.34 11.67
N GLU A 128 -6.15 -0.11 12.11
CA GLU A 128 -5.86 0.36 13.46
C GLU A 128 -6.57 -0.48 14.53
N LYS A 129 -7.86 -0.79 14.32
CA LYS A 129 -8.64 -1.64 15.24
C LYS A 129 -8.06 -3.04 15.34
N GLU A 130 -7.79 -3.68 14.19
CA GLU A 130 -7.21 -5.03 14.16
C GLU A 130 -5.83 -5.09 14.82
N ALA A 131 -4.98 -4.08 14.61
CA ALA A 131 -3.68 -3.99 15.26
C ALA A 131 -3.81 -3.81 16.79
N GLY A 132 -4.79 -3.01 17.24
CA GLY A 132 -5.10 -2.83 18.66
C GLY A 132 -5.67 -4.08 19.33
N ASP A 133 -6.50 -4.85 18.60
CA ASP A 133 -7.06 -6.12 19.08
C ASP A 133 -5.98 -7.21 19.18
N ARG A 134 -5.13 -7.34 18.15
CA ARG A 134 -3.97 -8.26 18.18
C ARG A 134 -3.04 -7.98 19.34
N SER A 135 -2.73 -6.70 19.57
CA SER A 135 -1.89 -6.29 20.69
C SER A 135 -2.51 -6.72 22.02
N ARG A 136 -3.81 -6.48 22.22
CA ARG A 136 -4.54 -6.89 23.44
C ARG A 136 -4.59 -8.40 23.65
N ALA A 137 -4.83 -9.18 22.59
CA ALA A 137 -4.86 -10.65 22.66
C ALA A 137 -3.52 -11.24 23.12
N ILE A 138 -2.39 -10.72 22.61
CA ILE A 138 -1.04 -11.17 23.01
C ILE A 138 -0.76 -10.91 24.50
N TRP A 139 -1.30 -9.85 25.08
CA TRP A 139 -1.13 -9.56 26.51
C TRP A 139 -2.01 -10.44 27.40
N GLN A 140 -3.16 -10.91 26.91
CA GLN A 140 -4.07 -11.79 27.67
C GLN A 140 -3.60 -13.24 27.70
N ASP A 141 -2.94 -13.72 26.63
CA ASP A 141 -2.46 -15.11 26.49
C ASP A 141 -1.15 -15.42 27.26
N ARG A 142 -0.49 -14.40 27.82
CA ARG A 142 0.74 -14.54 28.63
C ARG A 142 0.46 -14.56 30.15
N ARG A 143 -0.79 -14.75 30.57
CA ARG A 143 -1.20 -14.83 31.98
C ARG A 143 -1.53 -16.25 32.39
#